data_AF-A0A3D5SBW5-F1
#
_entry.id   AF-A0A3D5SBW5-F1
#
_cell.length_a   1.000
_cell.length_b   1.000
_cell.length_c   1.000
_cell.angle_alpha   90.00
_cell.angle_beta   90.00
_cell.angle_gamma   90.00
#
_symmetry.space_group_name_H-M   'P 1'
#
loop_
_entity.id
_entity.type
_entity.pdbx_description
1 polymer ?
#
loop_
_entity_poly.entity_id
_entity_poly.type
_entity_poly.pdbx_seq_one_letter_code
_entity_poly.pdbx_strand_id
1 'polypeptide(L)'
;MDLATLLGILGAFGIIGGAMTMSGGIGIFVDVPSMLIVLVGTFFVVLMKFNLSQFLGCFKIAGKAFIFKLVDPVDLIDEVVELADDARKNGLLSLEDKEVSDAFLQSGIQLLVDGHDPEVV
;
A
#
# COMPACT_ATOMS: atom_id res chain seq x y z
N MET A 1 -2.11 -7.00 -6.92
CA MET A 1 -1.80 -6.11 -8.06
C MET A 1 -3.04 -5.99 -8.91
N ASP A 2 -3.44 -4.77 -9.25
CA ASP A 2 -4.49 -4.56 -10.26
C ASP A 2 -3.95 -4.92 -11.67
N LEU A 3 -4.84 -5.36 -12.55
CA LEU A 3 -4.54 -5.66 -13.95
C LEU A 3 -3.93 -4.46 -14.65
N ALA A 4 -4.37 -3.23 -14.33
CA ALA A 4 -3.79 -2.01 -14.87
C ALA A 4 -2.32 -1.83 -14.45
N THR A 5 -1.98 -2.12 -13.19
CA THR A 5 -0.59 -2.06 -12.70
C THR A 5 0.29 -3.08 -13.43
N LEU A 6 -0.21 -4.32 -13.60
CA LEU A 6 0.53 -5.37 -14.29
C LEU A 6 0.75 -5.03 -15.77
N LEU A 7 -0.32 -4.64 -16.48
CA LEU A 7 -0.25 -4.25 -17.89
C LEU A 7 0.61 -3.00 -18.08
N GLY A 8 0.54 -2.02 -17.18
CA GLY A 8 1.37 -0.82 -17.22
C GLY A 8 2.85 -1.14 -17.07
N ILE A 9 3.22 -1.98 -16.11
CA ILE A 9 4.61 -2.43 -15.92
C ILE A 9 5.11 -3.19 -17.16
N LEU A 10 4.36 -4.19 -17.62
CA LEU A 10 4.77 -4.99 -18.78
C LEU A 10 4.82 -4.15 -20.07
N GLY A 11 3.86 -3.26 -20.27
CA GLY A 11 3.84 -2.34 -21.40
C GLY A 11 5.01 -1.36 -21.40
N ALA A 12 5.36 -0.81 -20.23
CA ALA A 12 6.51 0.08 -20.09
C ALA A 12 7.82 -0.65 -20.43
N PHE A 13 8.07 -1.81 -19.83
CA PHE A 13 9.27 -2.61 -20.13
C PHE A 13 9.31 -3.07 -21.59
N GLY A 14 8.16 -3.45 -22.16
CA GLY A 14 8.04 -3.87 -23.56
C GLY A 14 8.37 -2.75 -24.55
N ILE A 15 7.81 -1.55 -24.35
CA ILE A 15 8.06 -0.39 -25.22
C ILE A 15 9.52 0.07 -25.09
N ILE A 16 10.04 0.16 -23.86
CA ILE A 16 11.44 0.56 -23.62
C ILE A 16 12.40 -0.45 -24.28
N GLY A 17 12.21 -1.75 -24.03
CA GLY A 17 13.03 -2.80 -24.63
C GLY A 17 12.92 -2.83 -26.16
N GLY A 18 11.71 -2.65 -26.71
CA GLY A 18 11.48 -2.52 -28.14
C GLY A 18 12.24 -1.34 -28.75
N ALA A 19 12.15 -0.16 -28.12
CA ALA A 19 12.87 1.03 -28.57
C ALA A 19 14.40 0.83 -28.57
N MET A 20 14.94 0.19 -27.52
CA MET A 20 16.38 -0.08 -27.39
C MET A 20 16.90 -1.04 -28.47
N THR A 21 16.10 -2.02 -28.87
CA THR A 21 16.48 -2.95 -29.96
C THR A 21 16.44 -2.27 -31.32
N MET A 22 15.48 -1.37 -31.56
CA MET A 22 15.38 -0.59 -32.81
C MET A 22 16.51 0.45 -32.97
N SER A 23 17.06 0.99 -31.87
CA SER A 23 18.05 2.08 -31.92
C SER A 23 19.50 1.63 -32.11
N GLY A 24 19.79 0.34 -32.08
CA GLY A 24 21.17 -0.19 -32.19
C GLY A 24 21.52 -1.34 -31.26
N GLY A 25 20.56 -1.82 -30.46
CA GLY A 25 20.71 -2.97 -29.56
C GLY A 25 20.86 -2.57 -28.09
N ILE A 26 20.50 -3.50 -27.20
CA ILE A 26 20.41 -3.27 -25.74
C ILE A 26 21.79 -2.98 -25.13
N GLY A 27 22.87 -3.54 -25.70
CA GLY A 27 24.22 -3.43 -25.15
C GLY A 27 24.75 -1.99 -25.03
N ILE A 28 24.25 -1.06 -25.84
CA ILE A 28 24.64 0.37 -25.81
C ILE A 28 24.16 1.04 -24.52
N PHE A 29 23.08 0.54 -23.92
CA PHE A 29 22.46 1.12 -22.74
C PHE A 29 22.95 0.49 -21.42
N VAL A 30 23.75 -0.58 -21.49
CA VAL A 30 24.28 -1.27 -20.31
C VAL A 30 25.69 -0.76 -20.06
N ASP A 31 25.80 0.31 -19.27
CA ASP A 31 27.08 0.90 -18.85
C ASP A 31 27.33 0.68 -17.36
N VAL A 32 28.37 -0.11 -17.04
CA VAL A 32 28.70 -0.50 -15.65
C VAL A 32 29.03 0.72 -14.77
N PRO A 33 29.88 1.69 -15.21
CA PRO A 33 30.11 2.92 -14.47
C PRO A 33 28.82 3.70 -14.16
N SER A 34 27.95 3.90 -15.15
CA SER A 34 26.68 4.61 -14.97
C SER A 34 25.77 3.90 -13.97
N MET A 35 25.70 2.56 -14.03
CA MET A 35 24.94 1.77 -13.05
C MET A 35 25.48 1.93 -11.63
N LEU A 36 26.80 1.96 -11.44
CA LEU A 36 27.40 2.21 -10.12
C LEU A 36 27.04 3.60 -9.59
N ILE A 37 27.18 4.64 -10.42
CA ILE A 37 26.88 6.02 -10.02
C ILE A 37 25.41 6.15 -9.64
N VAL A 38 24.51 5.61 -10.45
CA VAL A 38 23.06 5.73 -10.23
C VAL A 38 22.60 4.82 -9.09
N LEU A 39 22.85 3.52 -9.15
CA LEU A 39 22.31 2.58 -8.14
C LEU A 39 23.02 2.72 -6.80
N VAL A 40 24.36 2.66 -6.79
CA VAL A 40 25.13 2.69 -5.55
C VAL A 40 25.14 4.12 -4.98
N GLY A 41 25.30 5.14 -5.83
CA GLY A 41 25.25 6.53 -5.39
C GLY A 41 23.90 6.90 -4.76
N THR A 42 22.78 6.56 -5.40
CA THR A 42 21.45 6.85 -4.83
C THR A 42 21.21 6.08 -3.53
N PHE A 43 21.65 4.83 -3.44
CA PHE A 43 21.55 4.03 -2.22
C PHE A 43 22.21 4.74 -1.02
N PHE A 44 23.45 5.21 -1.17
CA PHE A 44 24.15 5.91 -0.09
C PHE A 44 23.58 7.30 0.20
N VAL A 45 23.09 8.03 -0.80
CA VAL A 45 22.42 9.33 -0.60
C VAL A 45 21.13 9.16 0.21
N VAL A 46 20.35 8.10 -0.06
CA VAL A 46 19.14 7.80 0.71
C VAL A 46 19.50 7.37 2.14
N LEU A 47 20.53 6.54 2.31
CA LEU A 47 21.03 6.13 3.62
C LEU A 47 21.53 7.31 4.46
N MET A 48 22.12 8.34 3.82
CA MET A 48 22.52 9.59 4.47
C MET A 48 21.30 10.42 4.91
N LYS A 49 20.22 10.41 4.13
CA LYS A 49 19.03 11.25 4.36
C LYS A 49 18.10 10.69 5.45
N PHE A 50 18.01 9.37 5.58
CA PHE A 50 17.05 8.71 6.46
C PHE A 50 17.73 7.87 7.52
N ASN A 51 17.07 7.65 8.66
CA ASN A 51 17.59 6.72 9.65
C ASN A 51 17.52 5.27 9.13
N LEU A 52 18.36 4.40 9.69
CA LEU A 52 18.50 3.01 9.22
C LEU A 52 17.17 2.22 9.32
N SER A 53 16.33 2.52 10.31
CA SER A 53 15.02 1.88 10.49
C SER A 53 14.05 2.24 9.37
N GLN A 54 13.98 3.52 8.99
CA GLN A 54 13.18 4.01 7.86
C GLN A 54 13.68 3.44 6.54
N PHE A 55 15.00 3.39 6.36
CA PHE A 55 15.61 2.84 5.15
C PHE A 55 15.26 1.36 4.97
N LEU A 56 15.43 0.53 6.00
CA LEU A 56 15.07 -0.89 5.93
C LEU A 56 13.55 -1.11 5.84
N GLY A 57 12.76 -0.26 6.50
CA GLY A 57 11.30 -0.29 6.44
C GLY A 57 10.73 0.02 5.06
N CYS A 58 11.44 0.81 4.23
CA CYS A 58 10.98 1.19 2.90
C CYS A 58 10.82 -0.03 1.98
N PHE A 59 11.68 -1.05 2.10
CA PHE A 59 11.59 -2.28 1.29
C PHE A 59 10.31 -3.07 1.61
N LYS A 60 9.92 -3.12 2.89
CA LYS A 60 8.66 -3.76 3.31
C LYS A 60 7.45 -3.01 2.74
N ILE A 61 7.49 -1.69 2.73
CA ILE A 61 6.42 -0.84 2.19
C ILE A 61 6.36 -0.94 0.67
N ALA A 62 7.51 -0.96 -0.02
CA ALA A 62 7.59 -1.16 -1.46
C ALA A 62 6.97 -2.51 -1.87
N GLY A 63 7.20 -3.56 -1.09
CA GLY A 63 6.52 -4.86 -1.29
C GLY A 63 5.00 -4.77 -1.19
N LYS A 64 4.47 -3.97 -0.25
CA LYS A 64 3.02 -3.73 -0.14
C LYS A 64 2.43 -3.02 -1.36
N ALA A 65 3.22 -2.21 -2.08
CA ALA A 65 2.72 -1.55 -3.30
C ALA A 65 2.32 -2.55 -4.40
N PHE A 66 2.93 -3.74 -4.42
CA PHE A 66 2.52 -4.83 -5.33
C PHE A 66 1.34 -5.64 -4.74
N ILE A 67 1.22 -5.73 -3.42
CA ILE A 67 0.10 -6.38 -2.74
C ILE A 67 -1.05 -5.38 -2.58
N PHE A 68 -1.68 -5.04 -3.70
CA PHE A 68 -2.90 -4.26 -3.73
C PHE A 68 -4.08 -5.08 -3.19
N LYS A 69 -4.61 -4.70 -2.02
CA LYS A 69 -5.97 -5.02 -1.54
C LYS A 69 -6.56 -3.69 -1.08
N LEU A 70 -7.33 -3.02 -1.94
CA LEU A 70 -8.33 -2.09 -1.44
C LEU A 70 -9.55 -2.92 -1.03
N VAL A 71 -10.08 -2.64 0.15
CA VAL A 71 -11.45 -3.04 0.51
C VAL A 71 -12.38 -2.28 -0.44
N ASP A 72 -13.37 -2.95 -1.02
CA ASP A 72 -14.33 -2.27 -1.88
C ASP A 72 -15.08 -1.24 -1.01
N PRO A 73 -15.10 0.05 -1.39
CA PRO A 73 -15.85 1.05 -0.65
C PRO A 73 -17.32 0.68 -0.46
N VAL A 74 -17.92 -0.05 -1.40
CA VAL A 74 -19.31 -0.51 -1.29
C VAL A 74 -19.46 -1.53 -0.17
N ASP A 75 -18.58 -2.53 -0.14
CA ASP A 75 -18.59 -3.55 0.92
C ASP A 75 -18.38 -2.91 2.30
N LEU A 76 -17.49 -1.91 2.39
CA LEU A 76 -17.25 -1.19 3.63
C LEU A 76 -18.47 -0.36 4.08
N ILE A 77 -19.20 0.25 3.13
CA ILE A 77 -20.44 0.98 3.45
C ILE A 77 -21.49 0.02 4.01
N ASP A 78 -21.69 -1.12 3.36
CA ASP A 78 -22.68 -2.12 3.78
C ASP A 78 -22.33 -2.67 5.18
N GLU A 79 -21.05 -2.95 5.44
CA GLU A 79 -20.55 -3.37 6.75
C GLU A 79 -20.81 -2.31 7.83
N VAL A 80 -20.50 -1.04 7.56
CA VAL A 80 -20.73 0.06 8.52
C VAL A 80 -22.22 0.27 8.80
N VAL A 81 -23.08 0.15 7.79
CA VAL A 81 -24.54 0.25 7.96
C VAL A 81 -25.07 -0.90 8.81
N GLU A 82 -24.59 -2.13 8.58
CA GLU A 82 -24.98 -3.30 9.39
C GLU A 82 -24.57 -3.11 10.87
N LEU A 83 -23.35 -2.64 11.12
CA LEU A 83 -22.85 -2.34 12.47
C LEU A 83 -23.68 -1.24 13.15
N ALA A 84 -24.05 -0.19 12.42
CA ALA A 84 -24.88 0.89 12.96
C ALA A 84 -26.29 0.41 13.33
N ASP A 85 -26.87 -0.47 12.51
CA ASP A 85 -28.17 -1.08 12.76
C ASP A 85 -28.15 -1.99 14.00
N ASP A 86 -27.07 -2.75 14.17
CA ASP A 86 -26.87 -3.62 15.33
C ASP A 86 -26.69 -2.81 16.62
N ALA A 87 -25.82 -1.80 16.58
CA ALA A 87 -25.62 -0.86 17.68
C ALA A 87 -26.92 -0.16 18.11
N ARG A 88 -27.79 0.16 17.15
CA ARG A 88 -29.09 0.77 17.43
C ARG A 88 -30.09 -0.18 18.09
N LYS A 89 -30.07 -1.46 17.73
CA LYS A 89 -31.01 -2.48 18.25
C LYS A 89 -30.56 -3.05 19.57
N ASN A 90 -29.26 -3.35 19.70
CA ASN A 90 -28.67 -4.12 20.80
C ASN A 90 -27.72 -3.29 21.68
N GLY A 91 -27.43 -2.03 21.32
CA GLY A 91 -26.51 -1.15 22.05
C GLY A 91 -25.05 -1.30 21.61
N LEU A 92 -24.17 -0.38 22.01
CA LEU A 92 -22.76 -0.34 21.56
C LEU A 92 -21.94 -1.57 21.99
N LEU A 93 -22.23 -2.18 23.14
CA LEU A 93 -21.54 -3.39 23.60
C LEU A 93 -21.75 -4.60 22.68
N SER A 94 -22.80 -4.59 21.85
CA SER A 94 -23.02 -5.67 20.88
C SER A 94 -21.94 -5.74 19.80
N LEU A 95 -21.14 -4.67 19.65
CA LEU A 95 -20.08 -4.59 18.65
C LEU A 95 -18.74 -5.18 19.13
N GLU A 96 -18.59 -5.55 20.40
CA GLU A 96 -17.32 -6.05 20.96
C GLU A 96 -16.87 -7.37 20.31
N ASP A 97 -17.83 -8.24 19.98
CA ASP A 97 -17.57 -9.57 19.39
C ASP A 97 -17.62 -9.58 17.85
N LYS A 98 -17.81 -8.44 17.18
CA LYS A 98 -17.92 -8.36 15.72
C LYS A 98 -16.53 -8.36 15.06
N GLU A 99 -16.26 -9.37 14.25
CA GLU A 99 -15.11 -9.35 13.34
C GLU A 99 -15.39 -8.38 12.19
N VAL A 100 -14.53 -7.37 12.04
CA VAL A 100 -14.61 -6.39 10.96
C VAL A 100 -13.47 -6.55 9.95
N SER A 101 -13.74 -6.15 8.72
CA SER A 101 -12.84 -6.34 7.58
C SER A 101 -11.56 -5.51 7.65
N ASP A 102 -11.58 -4.41 8.40
CA ASP A 102 -10.51 -3.41 8.46
C ASP A 102 -10.07 -3.12 9.90
N ALA A 103 -8.74 -3.13 10.11
CA ALA A 103 -8.15 -2.96 11.44
C ALA A 103 -8.32 -1.53 12.00
N PHE A 104 -8.45 -0.52 11.12
CA PHE A 104 -8.75 0.85 11.54
C PHE A 104 -10.21 0.94 12.00
N LEU A 105 -11.15 0.32 11.27
CA LEU A 105 -12.55 0.22 11.71
C LEU A 105 -12.68 -0.51 13.06
N GLN A 106 -11.94 -1.61 13.25
CA GLN A 106 -11.93 -2.34 14.54
C GLN A 106 -11.47 -1.47 15.70
N SER A 107 -10.44 -0.65 15.47
CA SER A 107 -9.91 0.27 16.49
C SER A 107 -10.94 1.33 16.87
N GLY A 108 -11.70 1.87 15.91
CA GLY A 108 -12.78 2.83 16.17
C GLY A 108 -13.93 2.22 16.98
N ILE A 109 -14.34 0.99 16.64
CA ILE A 109 -15.37 0.26 17.39
C ILE A 109 -14.93 0.02 18.84
N GLN A 110 -13.68 -0.39 19.06
CA GLN A 110 -13.14 -0.61 20.40
C GLN A 110 -13.25 0.67 21.25
N LEU A 111 -12.90 1.83 20.69
CA LEU A 111 -13.00 3.11 21.39
C LEU A 111 -14.46 3.47 21.75
N LEU A 112 -15.41 3.14 20.88
CA LEU A 112 -16.85 3.34 21.15
C LEU A 112 -17.35 2.41 22.26
N VAL A 113 -16.93 1.15 22.26
CA VAL A 113 -17.26 0.17 23.32
C VAL A 113 -16.67 0.59 24.66
N ASP A 114 -15.45 1.11 24.65
CA ASP A 114 -14.75 1.64 25.82
C ASP A 114 -15.37 2.97 26.34
N GLY A 115 -16.35 3.53 25.62
CA GLY A 115 -17.13 4.69 26.05
C GLY A 115 -16.46 6.04 25.82
N HIS A 116 -15.52 6.13 24.86
CA HIS A 116 -14.94 7.39 24.46
C HIS A 116 -15.97 8.32 23.79
N ASP A 117 -15.77 9.63 23.96
CA ASP A 117 -16.64 10.64 23.38
C ASP A 117 -16.59 10.58 21.84
N PRO A 118 -17.71 10.71 21.11
CA PRO A 118 -17.73 10.69 19.65
C PRO A 118 -16.79 11.69 18.97
N GLU A 119 -16.42 12.78 19.65
CA GLU A 119 -15.44 13.74 19.11
C GLU A 119 -13.99 13.23 19.14
N VAL A 120 -13.70 12.17 19.91
CA VAL A 120 -12.38 11.56 20.09
C VAL A 120 -12.18 10.33 19.21
N VAL A 121 -13.28 9.71 18.76
CA VAL A 121 -13.30 8.48 17.92
C VAL A 121 -13.17 8.80 16.44
#